data_AF-A0A7X9A1I3-F1
#
_entry.id   AF-A0A7X9A1I3-F1
#
_cell.length_a   1.000
_cell.length_b   1.000
_cell.length_c   1.000
_cell.angle_alpha   90.00
_cell.angle_beta   90.00
_cell.angle_gamma   90.00
#
_symmetry.space_group_name_H-M   'P 1'
#
loop_
_entity.id
_entity.type
_entity.pdbx_description
1 polymer ?
#
loop_
_entity_poly.entity_id
_entity_poly.type
_entity_poly.pdbx_seq_one_letter_code
_entity_poly.pdbx_strand_id
1 'polypeptide(L)'
;MLSKESPPQYIPEKRVIRFSHRDRVLRFIAIVLSFMLLFFITGCYPAGTEKTESQTKTTHSRIVSPENKHFLRTDEWIRMLTLVLNFPEDRPTLWASIPAAQRNEISYSDFLTYITELEKGLRAQITSFSKATDEEKESLIRRMSRTGIALEPKPEQCSFWWLHCKTEDGRTLRFVIAVTADENGIPYFSATWLNNVRAMYNYIALYIDAIHQQSAPALLSLIQQHLPLRSAAHLAAIEKRTDAILEFYRHNVILGPDNLQIRTLMPGYAVIEEHLSHVSVGMPNTRRVNFYSADGAFHAEETIENKLVKQDAMIFFNDTLLFDLNEDTPHIRHEDVLPILGVPIRLEAIEDENGIKSSFRAIWPGISVEAVGSYDPHSVSFDGIIQRIQCSYSVFRTGSRLKPGCSVDELLRRYPFAQENGYRIASAQTDVRQTLAIQIEAGFISQLSFFHEALRP
;
A
#
# COMPACT_ATOMS: atom_id res chain seq x y z
N MET A 1 -65.33 30.80 -44.78
CA MET A 1 -64.92 29.50 -44.21
C MET A 1 -65.18 29.60 -42.70
N LEU A 2 -66.37 29.25 -42.22
CA LEU A 2 -66.73 27.93 -41.64
C LEU A 2 -65.69 27.51 -40.58
N SER A 3 -65.97 27.57 -39.27
CA SER A 3 -66.82 26.63 -38.48
C SER A 3 -65.89 26.00 -37.42
N LYS A 4 -66.17 25.78 -36.12
CA LYS A 4 -67.37 25.80 -35.28
C LYS A 4 -66.93 25.62 -33.80
N GLU A 5 -67.84 26.01 -32.89
CA GLU A 5 -68.25 25.38 -31.61
C GLU A 5 -67.33 25.31 -30.36
N SER A 6 -67.79 26.02 -29.31
CA SER A 6 -67.68 25.84 -27.84
C SER A 6 -68.27 24.49 -27.35
N PRO A 7 -68.07 23.93 -26.10
CA PRO A 7 -68.34 24.58 -24.79
C PRO A 7 -67.54 23.98 -23.56
N PRO A 8 -68.08 23.96 -22.31
CA PRO A 8 -67.58 24.66 -21.12
C PRO A 8 -66.66 23.85 -20.18
N GLN A 9 -65.91 24.55 -19.32
CA GLN A 9 -65.10 23.97 -18.24
C GLN A 9 -65.98 23.30 -17.16
N TYR A 10 -65.76 22.00 -16.97
CA TYR A 10 -66.33 21.19 -15.89
C TYR A 10 -65.30 21.06 -14.76
N ILE A 11 -65.61 21.56 -13.57
CA ILE A 11 -64.81 21.37 -12.36
C ILE A 11 -65.31 20.09 -11.67
N PRO A 12 -64.49 19.03 -11.51
CA PRO A 12 -64.94 17.87 -10.76
C PRO A 12 -64.85 18.14 -9.25
N GLU A 13 -65.99 18.08 -8.58
CA GLU A 13 -66.09 17.93 -7.13
C GLU A 13 -65.27 16.73 -6.66
N LYS A 14 -64.20 16.98 -5.89
CA LYS A 14 -63.57 15.93 -5.09
C LYS A 14 -64.53 15.51 -3.98
N ARG A 15 -65.16 14.35 -4.13
CA ARG A 15 -65.78 13.62 -3.01
C ARG A 15 -64.74 13.38 -1.92
N VAL A 16 -64.84 14.12 -0.83
CA VAL A 16 -64.11 13.85 0.41
C VAL A 16 -64.74 12.61 1.05
N ILE A 17 -64.12 11.46 0.85
CA ILE A 17 -64.46 10.25 1.63
C ILE A 17 -63.93 10.48 3.05
N ARG A 18 -64.81 10.89 3.97
CA ARG A 18 -64.54 10.89 5.40
C ARG A 18 -64.37 9.45 5.88
N PHE A 19 -63.14 8.96 5.88
CA PHE A 19 -62.79 7.75 6.64
C PHE A 19 -62.81 8.11 8.13
N SER A 20 -63.64 7.40 8.89
CA SER A 20 -63.78 7.60 10.32
C SER A 20 -62.45 7.28 11.02
N HIS A 21 -62.13 7.97 12.12
CA HIS A 21 -60.95 7.69 12.94
C HIS A 21 -60.92 6.22 13.42
N ARG A 22 -62.08 5.57 13.46
CA ARG A 22 -62.27 4.17 13.82
C ARG A 22 -61.68 3.21 12.78
N ASP A 23 -61.77 3.53 11.49
CA ASP A 23 -61.23 2.71 10.40
C ASP A 23 -59.69 2.77 10.32
N ARG A 24 -59.10 3.90 10.69
CA ARG A 24 -57.63 4.04 10.75
C ARG A 24 -57.04 3.25 11.91
N VAL A 25 -57.72 3.24 13.07
CA VAL A 25 -57.32 2.44 14.24
C VAL A 25 -57.48 0.95 13.95
N LEU A 26 -58.58 0.53 13.31
CA LEU A 26 -58.77 -0.87 12.90
C LEU A 26 -57.72 -1.35 11.89
N ARG A 27 -57.33 -0.51 10.92
CA ARG A 27 -56.26 -0.83 9.98
C ARG A 27 -54.90 -0.89 10.67
N PHE A 28 -54.63 0.00 11.61
CA PHE A 28 -53.38 -0.01 12.38
C PHE A 28 -53.27 -1.26 13.27
N ILE A 29 -54.37 -1.63 13.95
CA ILE A 29 -54.45 -2.87 14.73
C ILE A 29 -54.27 -4.09 13.83
N ALA A 30 -54.90 -4.12 12.64
CA ALA A 30 -54.75 -5.22 11.69
C ALA A 30 -53.31 -5.35 11.17
N ILE A 31 -52.61 -4.24 10.91
CA ILE A 31 -51.20 -4.24 10.50
C ILE A 31 -50.30 -4.75 11.62
N VAL A 32 -50.51 -4.30 12.86
CA VAL A 32 -49.74 -4.76 14.03
C VAL A 32 -49.99 -6.25 14.30
N LEU A 33 -51.25 -6.72 14.19
CA LEU A 33 -51.58 -8.14 14.30
C LEU A 33 -50.95 -8.97 13.18
N SER A 34 -50.91 -8.46 11.95
CA SER A 34 -50.22 -9.12 10.83
C SER A 34 -48.72 -9.19 11.05
N PHE A 35 -48.10 -8.15 11.63
CA PHE A 35 -46.67 -8.13 11.96
C PHE A 35 -46.33 -9.10 13.10
N MET A 36 -47.18 -9.17 14.13
CA MET A 36 -47.04 -10.14 15.22
C MET A 36 -47.23 -11.58 14.72
N LEU A 37 -48.21 -11.83 13.83
CA LEU A 37 -48.43 -13.16 13.25
C LEU A 37 -47.22 -13.63 12.42
N LEU A 38 -46.54 -12.72 11.71
CA LEU A 38 -45.30 -13.00 10.98
C LEU A 38 -44.11 -13.36 11.89
N PHE A 39 -44.06 -12.79 13.10
CA PHE A 39 -43.07 -13.17 14.13
C PHE A 39 -43.38 -14.54 14.77
N PHE A 40 -44.65 -14.94 14.88
CA PHE A 40 -45.00 -16.27 15.38
C PHE A 40 -44.82 -17.40 14.35
N ILE A 41 -44.72 -17.10 13.05
CA ILE A 41 -44.51 -18.11 11.99
C ILE A 41 -43.01 -18.36 11.70
N THR A 42 -42.10 -17.50 12.19
CA THR A 42 -40.64 -17.73 12.11
C THR A 42 -40.06 -18.46 13.33
N GLY A 43 -40.91 -18.87 14.28
CA GLY A 43 -40.51 -19.57 15.51
C GLY A 43 -41.22 -20.90 15.70
N CYS A 44 -41.07 -21.85 14.77
CA CYS A 44 -41.40 -23.26 14.98
C CYS A 44 -40.46 -24.13 14.12
N TYR A 45 -39.28 -24.44 14.66
CA TYR A 45 -38.53 -25.60 14.19
C TYR A 45 -39.32 -26.85 14.60
N PRO A 46 -39.64 -27.79 13.69
CA PRO A 46 -40.35 -28.98 14.10
C PRO A 46 -39.42 -29.86 14.93
N ALA A 47 -39.78 -30.08 16.19
CA ALA A 47 -39.38 -31.27 16.95
C ALA A 47 -40.08 -32.47 16.31
N GLY A 48 -39.52 -32.95 15.20
CA GLY A 48 -39.93 -34.16 14.51
C GLY A 48 -39.02 -35.31 14.89
N THR A 49 -39.50 -36.19 15.76
CA THR A 49 -38.99 -37.55 15.91
C THR A 49 -39.31 -38.35 14.65
N GLU A 50 -38.40 -38.34 13.69
CA GLU A 50 -38.32 -39.39 12.66
C GLU A 50 -36.90 -39.96 12.68
N LYS A 51 -36.81 -41.26 12.95
CA LYS A 51 -35.61 -42.06 12.70
C LYS A 51 -35.40 -42.13 11.21
N THR A 52 -34.79 -41.11 10.63
CA THR A 52 -34.11 -41.24 9.36
C THR A 52 -32.75 -41.85 9.69
N GLU A 53 -32.50 -43.08 9.23
CA GLU A 53 -31.14 -43.60 9.05
C GLU A 53 -30.43 -42.75 7.99
N SER A 54 -30.14 -41.49 8.33
CA SER A 54 -29.10 -40.74 7.67
C SER A 54 -27.81 -41.42 8.09
N GLN A 55 -27.18 -42.10 7.14
CA GLN A 55 -25.79 -42.50 7.20
C GLN A 55 -24.99 -41.35 7.82
N THR A 56 -24.67 -41.47 9.11
CA THR A 56 -23.67 -40.67 9.74
C THR A 56 -22.39 -40.97 8.97
N LYS A 57 -22.05 -40.12 8.00
CA LYS A 57 -20.66 -39.73 7.85
C LYS A 57 -20.29 -39.24 9.24
N THR A 58 -19.66 -40.11 10.02
CA THR A 58 -18.95 -39.74 11.22
C THR A 58 -17.86 -38.79 10.75
N THR A 59 -18.20 -37.50 10.62
CA THR A 59 -17.21 -36.45 10.53
C THR A 59 -16.51 -36.49 11.87
N HIS A 60 -15.39 -37.23 11.95
CA HIS A 60 -14.55 -37.22 13.13
C HIS A 60 -14.20 -35.76 13.40
N SER A 61 -14.80 -35.16 14.42
CA SER A 61 -14.51 -33.78 14.78
C SER A 61 -13.03 -33.69 15.12
N ARG A 62 -12.29 -32.89 14.35
CA ARG A 62 -10.87 -32.71 14.57
C ARG A 62 -10.71 -31.87 15.84
N ILE A 63 -10.35 -32.51 16.94
CA ILE A 63 -10.14 -31.85 18.23
C ILE A 63 -8.66 -31.95 18.58
N VAL A 64 -8.09 -30.84 19.06
CA VAL A 64 -6.79 -30.85 19.74
C VAL A 64 -7.05 -30.82 21.23
N SER A 65 -6.68 -31.90 21.92
CA SER A 65 -6.79 -31.98 23.38
C SER A 65 -5.44 -31.68 24.01
N PRO A 66 -5.38 -30.89 25.10
CA PRO A 66 -4.13 -30.68 25.84
C PRO A 66 -3.56 -31.99 26.36
N GLU A 67 -2.30 -32.31 26.04
CA GLU A 67 -1.63 -33.49 26.58
C GLU A 67 -1.55 -33.46 28.12
N ASN A 68 -1.30 -32.27 28.67
CA ASN A 68 -1.23 -32.03 30.12
C ASN A 68 -2.62 -31.85 30.79
N LYS A 69 -3.71 -31.93 30.02
CA LYS A 69 -5.12 -31.71 30.43
C LYS A 69 -5.47 -30.31 30.97
N HIS A 70 -4.53 -29.38 31.02
CA HIS A 70 -4.72 -28.05 31.61
C HIS A 70 -4.69 -26.92 30.58
N PHE A 71 -3.71 -26.95 29.68
CA PHE A 71 -3.50 -25.91 28.67
C PHE A 71 -2.86 -26.48 27.40
N LEU A 72 -3.25 -25.96 26.25
CA LEU A 72 -2.59 -26.26 24.98
C LEU A 72 -1.18 -25.66 24.99
N ARG A 73 -0.17 -26.50 24.75
CA ARG A 73 1.20 -26.04 24.49
C ARG A 73 1.29 -25.32 23.15
N THR A 74 2.40 -24.64 22.89
CA THR A 74 2.60 -23.84 21.65
C THR A 74 2.44 -24.66 20.36
N ASP A 75 2.93 -25.90 20.35
CA ASP A 75 2.79 -26.81 19.21
C ASP A 75 1.33 -27.25 19.00
N GLU A 76 0.62 -27.59 20.07
CA GLU A 76 -0.80 -27.93 20.07
C GLU A 76 -1.66 -26.73 19.65
N TRP A 77 -1.28 -25.52 20.08
CA TRP A 77 -1.92 -24.25 19.75
C TRP A 77 -1.84 -23.93 18.25
N ILE A 78 -0.64 -24.04 17.67
CA ILE A 78 -0.46 -23.84 16.22
C ILE A 78 -1.21 -24.90 15.41
N ARG A 79 -1.22 -26.15 15.88
CA ARG A 79 -2.02 -27.22 15.26
C ARG A 79 -3.51 -26.90 15.30
N MET A 80 -4.01 -26.40 16.44
CA MET A 80 -5.40 -25.96 16.58
C MET A 80 -5.71 -24.82 15.59
N LEU A 81 -4.87 -23.79 15.52
CA LEU A 81 -5.04 -22.68 14.57
C LEU A 81 -5.04 -23.17 13.11
N THR A 82 -4.14 -24.10 12.77
CA THR A 82 -4.07 -24.69 11.43
C THR A 82 -5.36 -25.44 11.06
N LEU A 83 -5.93 -26.20 12.00
CA LEU A 83 -7.20 -26.90 11.79
C LEU A 83 -8.36 -25.92 11.61
N VAL A 84 -8.42 -24.88 12.43
CA VAL A 84 -9.46 -23.83 12.38
C VAL A 84 -9.45 -23.08 11.05
N LEU A 85 -8.26 -22.85 10.48
CA LEU A 85 -8.08 -22.20 9.19
C LEU A 85 -8.42 -23.11 8.01
N ASN A 86 -8.07 -24.40 8.09
CA ASN A 86 -8.35 -25.36 7.01
C ASN A 86 -9.79 -25.90 7.00
N PHE A 87 -10.49 -25.91 8.15
CA PHE A 87 -11.79 -26.56 8.31
C PHE A 87 -12.80 -25.62 8.98
N PRO A 88 -13.44 -24.73 8.20
CA PRO A 88 -14.41 -23.75 8.72
C PRO A 88 -15.58 -24.36 9.50
N GLU A 89 -16.01 -25.56 9.13
CA GLU A 89 -17.08 -26.33 9.78
C GLU A 89 -16.76 -26.75 11.22
N ASP A 90 -15.47 -26.95 11.54
CA ASP A 90 -15.01 -27.42 12.84
C ASP A 90 -14.77 -26.26 13.84
N ARG A 91 -14.86 -25.00 13.38
CA ARG A 91 -14.55 -23.80 14.19
C ARG A 91 -15.28 -23.73 15.55
N PRO A 92 -16.59 -24.02 15.66
CA PRO A 92 -17.28 -23.98 16.95
C PRO A 92 -16.71 -25.00 17.94
N THR A 93 -16.45 -26.23 17.46
CA THR A 93 -15.95 -27.34 18.28
C THR A 93 -14.50 -27.11 18.70
N LEU A 94 -13.65 -26.65 17.77
CA LEU A 94 -12.26 -26.30 18.03
C LEU A 94 -12.13 -25.13 19.01
N TRP A 95 -12.99 -24.12 18.90
CA TRP A 95 -13.05 -23.04 19.89
C TRP A 95 -13.42 -23.56 21.28
N ALA A 96 -14.43 -24.44 21.36
CA ALA A 96 -14.87 -25.03 22.62
C ALA A 96 -13.79 -25.92 23.27
N SER A 97 -12.88 -26.51 22.48
CA SER A 97 -11.77 -27.30 23.01
C SER A 97 -10.62 -26.47 23.58
N ILE A 98 -10.58 -25.16 23.33
CA ILE A 98 -9.55 -24.27 23.90
C ILE A 98 -9.88 -24.01 25.38
N PRO A 99 -8.95 -24.31 26.31
CA PRO A 99 -9.13 -24.04 27.73
C PRO A 99 -9.50 -22.58 28.01
N ALA A 100 -10.45 -22.34 28.92
CA ALA A 100 -11.00 -21.02 29.18
C ALA A 100 -9.93 -19.97 29.55
N ALA A 101 -8.89 -20.36 30.28
CA ALA A 101 -7.78 -19.49 30.65
C ALA A 101 -7.00 -18.95 29.45
N GLN A 102 -6.94 -19.67 28.32
CA GLN A 102 -6.19 -19.27 27.13
C GLN A 102 -7.02 -18.44 26.14
N ARG A 103 -8.32 -18.25 26.42
CA ARG A 103 -9.26 -17.48 25.60
C ARG A 103 -10.07 -16.46 26.42
N ASN A 104 -9.60 -16.15 27.62
CA ASN A 104 -10.28 -15.29 28.59
C ASN A 104 -10.42 -13.83 28.12
N GLU A 105 -9.51 -13.33 27.29
CA GLU A 105 -9.50 -11.95 26.82
C GLU A 105 -10.41 -11.69 25.61
N ILE A 106 -10.84 -12.74 24.91
CA ILE A 106 -11.56 -12.58 23.64
C ILE A 106 -12.84 -13.39 23.60
N SER A 107 -13.82 -12.88 22.86
CA SER A 107 -15.07 -13.60 22.62
C SER A 107 -14.93 -14.60 21.47
N TYR A 108 -15.92 -15.50 21.33
CA TYR A 108 -16.02 -16.35 20.14
C TYR A 108 -16.17 -15.53 18.85
N SER A 109 -16.85 -14.39 18.92
CA SER A 109 -17.01 -13.48 17.78
C SER A 109 -15.66 -12.88 17.36
N ASP A 110 -14.82 -12.50 18.32
CA ASP A 110 -13.48 -11.98 18.04
C ASP A 110 -12.59 -13.04 17.39
N PHE A 111 -12.64 -14.25 17.92
CA PHE A 111 -11.95 -15.41 17.36
C PHE A 111 -12.38 -15.67 15.91
N LEU A 112 -13.69 -15.76 15.63
CA LEU A 112 -14.19 -15.99 14.27
C LEU A 112 -13.78 -14.88 13.31
N THR A 113 -13.82 -13.63 13.76
CA THR A 113 -13.42 -12.47 12.96
C THR A 113 -11.94 -12.57 12.60
N TYR A 114 -11.07 -12.78 13.59
CA TYR A 114 -9.63 -12.95 13.40
C TYR A 114 -9.30 -14.09 12.42
N ILE A 115 -9.91 -15.26 12.61
CA ILE A 115 -9.71 -16.42 11.74
C ILE A 115 -10.16 -16.13 10.30
N THR A 116 -11.27 -15.43 10.13
CA THR A 116 -11.80 -15.07 8.81
C THR A 116 -10.88 -14.06 8.11
N GLU A 117 -10.29 -13.12 8.83
CA GLU A 117 -9.30 -12.17 8.31
C GLU A 117 -8.02 -12.89 7.85
N LEU A 118 -7.52 -13.84 8.65
CA LEU A 118 -6.39 -14.68 8.28
C LEU A 118 -6.69 -15.54 7.05
N GLU A 119 -7.87 -16.19 7.01
CA GLU A 119 -8.31 -17.03 5.90
C GLU A 119 -8.36 -16.25 4.57
N LYS A 120 -8.96 -15.06 4.59
CA LYS A 120 -9.02 -14.15 3.44
C LYS A 120 -7.63 -13.72 2.96
N GLY A 121 -6.64 -13.70 3.85
CA GLY A 121 -5.25 -13.42 3.53
C GLY A 121 -4.51 -14.61 2.93
N LEU A 122 -4.70 -15.79 3.51
CA LEU A 122 -4.02 -17.04 3.15
C LEU A 122 -4.44 -17.60 1.79
N ARG A 123 -5.76 -17.72 1.54
CA ARG A 123 -6.36 -18.24 0.29
C ARG A 123 -5.67 -19.51 -0.26
N ALA A 124 -5.20 -20.36 0.64
CA ALA A 124 -4.41 -21.53 0.32
C ALA A 124 -4.59 -22.56 1.43
N GLN A 125 -4.47 -23.84 1.08
CA GLN A 125 -4.55 -24.91 2.07
C GLN A 125 -3.23 -24.99 2.82
N ILE A 126 -3.29 -24.97 4.15
CA ILE A 126 -2.11 -25.13 5.00
C ILE A 126 -1.71 -26.61 5.00
N THR A 127 -0.49 -26.91 4.57
CA THR A 127 0.06 -28.27 4.45
C THR A 127 0.98 -28.64 5.61
N SER A 128 1.71 -27.67 6.16
CA SER A 128 2.59 -27.86 7.31
C SER A 128 2.88 -26.54 8.01
N PHE A 129 3.58 -26.60 9.15
CA PHE A 129 4.05 -25.42 9.86
C PHE A 129 5.45 -25.64 10.44
N SER A 130 6.20 -24.55 10.63
CA SER A 130 7.52 -24.58 11.26
C SER A 130 7.75 -23.32 12.08
N LYS A 131 8.56 -23.42 13.13
CA LYS A 131 8.99 -22.23 13.90
C LYS A 131 9.89 -21.36 13.01
N ALA A 132 9.76 -20.04 13.11
CA ALA A 132 10.68 -19.10 12.46
C ALA A 132 12.09 -19.22 13.08
N THR A 133 13.13 -18.98 12.28
CA THR A 133 14.51 -18.92 12.81
C THR A 133 14.72 -17.69 13.68
N ASP A 134 15.82 -17.64 14.42
CA ASP A 134 16.12 -16.49 15.29
C ASP A 134 16.36 -15.21 14.46
N GLU A 135 16.99 -15.32 13.30
CA GLU A 135 17.19 -14.18 12.38
C GLU A 135 15.85 -13.68 11.80
N GLU A 136 14.95 -14.60 11.44
CA GLU A 136 13.61 -14.26 10.96
C GLU A 136 12.78 -13.61 12.07
N LYS A 137 12.85 -14.14 13.29
CA LYS A 137 12.21 -13.55 14.48
C LYS A 137 12.72 -12.13 14.70
N GLU A 138 14.03 -11.91 14.67
CA GLU A 138 14.60 -10.57 14.86
C GLU A 138 14.14 -9.59 13.77
N SER A 139 14.07 -10.03 12.52
CA SER A 139 13.57 -9.23 11.40
C SER A 139 12.09 -8.83 11.60
N LEU A 140 11.25 -9.75 12.06
CA LEU A 140 9.84 -9.49 12.35
C LEU A 140 9.66 -8.52 13.53
N ILE A 141 10.41 -8.72 14.62
CA ILE A 141 10.42 -7.83 15.78
C ILE A 141 10.86 -6.43 15.37
N ARG A 142 11.92 -6.30 14.56
CA ARG A 142 12.40 -5.01 14.06
C ARG A 142 11.35 -4.27 13.23
N ARG A 143 10.51 -4.98 12.49
CA ARG A 143 9.40 -4.37 11.73
C ARG A 143 8.30 -3.88 12.67
N MET A 144 7.91 -4.68 13.65
CA MET A 144 6.87 -4.28 14.62
C MET A 144 7.33 -3.17 15.56
N SER A 145 8.59 -3.15 16.00
CA SER A 145 9.10 -2.11 16.89
C SER A 145 9.12 -0.72 16.25
N ARG A 146 9.21 -0.65 14.92
CA ARG A 146 9.11 0.60 14.15
C ARG A 146 7.68 1.17 14.09
N THR A 147 6.66 0.40 14.48
CA THR A 147 5.27 0.80 14.30
C THR A 147 4.75 1.79 15.35
N GLY A 148 5.47 1.93 16.47
CA GLY A 148 5.05 2.72 17.62
C GLY A 148 3.86 2.13 18.40
N ILE A 149 3.35 0.95 18.01
CA ILE A 149 2.22 0.31 18.68
C ILE A 149 2.69 -0.34 19.98
N ALA A 150 2.05 0.03 21.09
CA ALA A 150 2.24 -0.65 22.36
C ALA A 150 1.47 -1.99 22.34
N LEU A 151 2.22 -3.10 22.38
CA LEU A 151 1.67 -4.46 22.36
C LEU A 151 1.90 -5.14 23.72
N GLU A 152 0.87 -5.83 24.21
CA GLU A 152 0.96 -6.69 25.38
C GLU A 152 0.41 -8.09 25.05
N PRO A 153 1.25 -9.14 25.05
CA PRO A 153 2.66 -9.15 25.44
C PRO A 153 3.55 -8.46 24.39
N LYS A 154 4.79 -8.14 24.75
CA LYS A 154 5.73 -7.52 23.80
C LYS A 154 6.14 -8.52 22.71
N PRO A 155 6.47 -8.08 21.48
CA PRO A 155 6.89 -8.97 20.40
C PRO A 155 8.03 -9.94 20.75
N GLU A 156 8.94 -9.55 21.62
CA GLU A 156 10.09 -10.36 22.06
C GLU A 156 9.65 -11.61 22.84
N GLN A 157 8.54 -11.49 23.57
CA GLN A 157 7.92 -12.55 24.39
C GLN A 157 7.09 -13.52 23.54
N CYS A 158 6.85 -13.20 22.26
CA CYS A 158 6.10 -14.04 21.35
C CYS A 158 6.99 -15.07 20.64
N SER A 159 6.34 -16.13 20.16
CA SER A 159 6.95 -17.06 19.21
C SER A 159 6.32 -16.89 17.83
N PHE A 160 7.13 -16.99 16.77
CA PHE A 160 6.67 -16.81 15.39
C PHE A 160 6.75 -18.12 14.64
N TRP A 161 5.70 -18.40 13.86
CA TRP A 161 5.53 -19.66 13.15
C TRP A 161 5.13 -19.40 11.71
N TRP A 162 5.80 -20.09 10.79
CA TRP A 162 5.44 -20.11 9.38
C TRP A 162 4.43 -21.22 9.14
N LEU A 163 3.28 -20.85 8.58
CA LEU A 163 2.35 -21.77 7.95
C LEU A 163 2.75 -21.93 6.48
N HIS A 164 3.10 -23.14 6.09
CA HIS A 164 3.38 -23.49 4.70
C HIS A 164 2.07 -23.87 4.03
N CYS A 165 1.74 -23.16 2.96
CA CYS A 165 0.47 -23.28 2.27
C CYS A 165 0.70 -23.65 0.82
N LYS A 166 -0.24 -24.39 0.23
CA LYS A 166 -0.25 -24.68 -1.19
C LYS A 166 -1.49 -24.07 -1.82
N THR A 167 -1.29 -23.21 -2.80
CA THR A 167 -2.39 -22.65 -3.61
C THR A 167 -2.90 -23.69 -4.60
N GLU A 168 -4.09 -23.45 -5.16
CA GLU A 168 -4.71 -24.33 -6.15
C GLU A 168 -3.85 -24.51 -7.41
N ASP A 169 -3.10 -23.46 -7.80
CA ASP A 169 -2.14 -23.49 -8.92
C ASP A 169 -0.81 -24.20 -8.59
N GLY A 170 -0.68 -24.74 -7.37
CA GLY A 170 0.48 -25.53 -6.94
C GLY A 170 1.66 -24.72 -6.42
N ARG A 171 1.57 -23.38 -6.34
CA ARG A 171 2.62 -22.56 -5.69
C ARG A 171 2.65 -22.82 -4.18
N THR A 172 3.86 -22.77 -3.62
CA THR A 172 4.07 -22.84 -2.19
C THR A 172 4.19 -21.44 -1.61
N LEU A 173 3.37 -21.14 -0.61
CA LEU A 173 3.36 -19.87 0.10
C LEU A 173 3.76 -20.11 1.56
N ARG A 174 4.33 -19.08 2.20
CA ARG A 174 4.51 -19.06 3.64
C ARG A 174 3.83 -17.85 4.24
N PHE A 175 3.12 -18.06 5.34
CA PHE A 175 2.41 -17.02 6.07
C PHE A 175 2.81 -17.09 7.54
N VAL A 176 3.21 -15.96 8.12
CA VAL A 176 3.65 -15.93 9.51
C VAL A 176 2.48 -15.67 10.45
N ILE A 177 2.44 -16.40 11.56
CA ILE A 177 1.56 -16.15 12.71
C ILE A 177 2.41 -15.97 13.96
N ALA A 178 2.03 -14.99 14.78
CA ALA A 178 2.57 -14.81 16.12
C ALA A 178 1.73 -15.59 17.14
N VAL A 179 2.40 -16.28 18.05
CA VAL A 179 1.78 -16.90 19.23
C VAL A 179 2.23 -16.11 20.44
N THR A 180 1.26 -15.41 21.02
CA THR A 180 1.38 -14.71 22.30
C THR A 180 1.38 -15.70 23.44
N ALA A 181 2.21 -15.44 24.45
CA ALA A 181 2.35 -16.28 25.63
C ALA A 181 2.34 -15.43 26.90
N ASP A 182 1.82 -15.99 27.98
CA ASP A 182 1.81 -15.34 29.29
C ASP A 182 3.20 -15.41 29.97
N GLU A 183 3.29 -14.92 31.21
CA GLU A 183 4.53 -14.95 31.99
C GLU A 183 5.07 -16.36 32.24
N ASN A 184 4.21 -17.38 32.18
CA ASN A 184 4.58 -18.80 32.34
C ASN A 184 4.89 -19.47 31.00
N GLY A 185 4.85 -18.75 29.89
CA GLY A 185 5.04 -19.28 28.54
C GLY A 185 3.83 -20.04 27.99
N ILE A 186 2.65 -19.88 28.60
CA ILE A 186 1.41 -20.53 28.16
C ILE A 186 0.78 -19.70 27.04
N PRO A 187 0.51 -20.29 25.86
CA PRO A 187 -0.16 -19.59 24.77
C PRO A 187 -1.54 -19.09 25.15
N TYR A 188 -1.91 -17.90 24.67
CA TYR A 188 -3.28 -17.39 24.79
C TYR A 188 -3.58 -16.41 23.66
N PHE A 189 -4.85 -16.07 23.46
CA PHE A 189 -5.22 -14.97 22.57
C PHE A 189 -5.15 -13.63 23.28
N SER A 190 -4.17 -12.80 22.93
CA SER A 190 -4.12 -11.42 23.40
C SER A 190 -5.13 -10.53 22.65
N ALA A 191 -6.01 -9.86 23.40
CA ALA A 191 -6.95 -8.90 22.82
C ALA A 191 -6.21 -7.73 22.14
N THR A 192 -5.09 -7.28 22.70
CA THR A 192 -4.31 -6.17 22.13
C THR A 192 -3.73 -6.55 20.77
N TRP A 193 -3.16 -7.75 20.64
CA TRP A 193 -2.62 -8.25 19.38
C TRP A 193 -3.71 -8.41 18.32
N LEU A 194 -4.82 -9.06 18.68
CA LEU A 194 -5.92 -9.31 17.75
C LEU A 194 -6.55 -8.00 17.26
N ASN A 195 -6.76 -7.03 18.14
CA ASN A 195 -7.31 -5.73 17.74
C ASN A 195 -6.39 -4.96 16.79
N ASN A 196 -5.08 -5.02 16.99
CA ASN A 196 -4.12 -4.34 16.10
C ASN A 196 -3.96 -5.06 14.75
N VAL A 197 -4.04 -6.40 14.72
CA VAL A 197 -4.12 -7.16 13.46
C VAL A 197 -5.38 -6.78 12.68
N ARG A 198 -6.53 -6.75 13.37
CA ARG A 198 -7.82 -6.35 12.80
C ARG A 198 -7.79 -4.93 12.26
N ALA A 199 -7.22 -3.98 13.00
CA ALA A 199 -7.09 -2.59 12.56
C ALA A 199 -6.28 -2.49 11.26
N MET A 200 -5.15 -3.20 11.17
CA MET A 200 -4.35 -3.26 9.95
C MET A 200 -5.13 -3.90 8.78
N TYR A 201 -5.80 -5.03 9.02
CA TYR A 201 -6.63 -5.68 8.00
C TYR A 201 -7.75 -4.77 7.49
N ASN A 202 -8.45 -4.07 8.38
CA ASN A 202 -9.52 -3.15 8.01
C ASN A 202 -9.00 -1.97 7.18
N TYR A 203 -7.85 -1.40 7.55
CA TYR A 203 -7.22 -0.35 6.75
C TYR A 203 -6.92 -0.84 5.33
N ILE A 204 -6.29 -2.00 5.22
CA ILE A 204 -5.97 -2.64 3.94
C ILE A 204 -7.24 -2.86 3.11
N ALA A 205 -8.29 -3.42 3.71
CA ALA A 205 -9.55 -3.70 3.03
C ALA A 205 -10.16 -2.41 2.48
N LEU A 206 -10.22 -1.34 3.29
CA LEU A 206 -10.72 -0.04 2.86
C LEU A 206 -9.85 0.59 1.76
N TYR A 207 -8.53 0.43 1.84
CA TYR A 207 -7.58 0.93 0.83
C TYR A 207 -7.79 0.26 -0.52
N ILE A 208 -7.85 -1.08 -0.53
CA ILE A 208 -8.10 -1.87 -1.74
C ILE A 208 -9.51 -1.61 -2.29
N ASP A 209 -10.52 -1.49 -1.42
CA ASP A 209 -11.89 -1.16 -1.85
C ASP A 209 -11.98 0.23 -2.49
N ALA A 210 -11.29 1.23 -1.93
CA ALA A 210 -11.23 2.57 -2.52
C ALA A 210 -10.58 2.54 -3.91
N ILE A 211 -9.53 1.74 -4.10
CA ILE A 211 -8.88 1.53 -5.40
C ILE A 211 -9.82 0.80 -6.38
N HIS A 212 -10.45 -0.28 -5.93
CA HIS A 212 -11.38 -1.07 -6.74
C HIS A 212 -12.58 -0.23 -7.22
N GLN A 213 -13.10 0.64 -6.34
CA GLN A 213 -14.19 1.55 -6.66
C GLN A 213 -13.72 2.81 -7.42
N GLN A 214 -12.42 2.98 -7.64
CA GLN A 214 -11.82 4.19 -8.23
C GLN A 214 -12.24 5.48 -7.49
N SER A 215 -12.38 5.39 -6.17
CA SER A 215 -12.87 6.48 -5.32
C SER A 215 -11.72 7.34 -4.80
N ALA A 216 -11.40 8.42 -5.52
CA ALA A 216 -10.41 9.40 -5.10
C ALA A 216 -10.68 9.98 -3.70
N PRO A 217 -11.91 10.37 -3.32
CA PRO A 217 -12.17 10.91 -1.98
C PRO A 217 -11.89 9.90 -0.85
N ALA A 218 -12.25 8.63 -1.05
CA ALA A 218 -12.01 7.59 -0.05
C ALA A 218 -10.51 7.32 0.10
N LEU A 219 -9.79 7.16 -1.01
CA LEU A 219 -8.36 6.93 -0.99
C LEU A 219 -7.59 8.14 -0.43
N LEU A 220 -7.98 9.37 -0.78
CA LEU A 220 -7.40 10.59 -0.23
C LEU A 220 -7.53 10.64 1.30
N SER A 221 -8.73 10.34 1.82
CA SER A 221 -8.98 10.28 3.27
C SER A 221 -8.12 9.21 3.95
N LEU A 222 -7.90 8.08 3.30
CA LEU A 222 -7.08 6.97 3.80
C LEU A 222 -5.57 7.25 3.72
N ILE A 223 -5.11 8.11 2.82
CA ILE A 223 -3.69 8.52 2.76
C ILE A 223 -3.43 9.65 3.77
N GLN A 224 -4.38 10.58 3.94
CA GLN A 224 -4.20 11.71 4.85
C GLN A 224 -4.31 11.32 6.34
N GLN A 225 -5.18 10.37 6.70
CA GLN A 225 -5.40 9.83 8.07
C GLN A 225 -5.21 10.81 9.24
N HIS A 226 -6.07 11.82 9.34
CA HIS A 226 -6.02 12.81 10.43
C HIS A 226 -4.69 13.56 10.59
N LEU A 227 -3.72 13.40 9.68
CA LEU A 227 -2.49 14.17 9.68
C LEU A 227 -2.83 15.63 9.35
N PRO A 228 -2.38 16.59 10.16
CA PRO A 228 -2.62 17.99 9.91
C PRO A 228 -1.94 18.40 8.61
N LEU A 229 -2.67 19.15 7.78
CA LEU A 229 -2.09 19.71 6.56
C LEU A 229 -1.05 20.76 6.93
N ARG A 230 0.19 20.52 6.49
CA ARG A 230 1.33 21.42 6.76
C ARG A 230 1.32 22.65 5.84
N SER A 231 0.82 22.50 4.63
CA SER A 231 0.77 23.55 3.61
C SER A 231 -0.22 23.21 2.50
N ALA A 232 -0.51 24.17 1.61
CA ALA A 232 -1.27 23.90 0.38
C ALA A 232 -0.51 22.98 -0.58
N ALA A 233 0.83 23.08 -0.63
CA ALA A 233 1.66 22.19 -1.42
C ALA A 233 1.58 20.74 -0.93
N HIS A 234 1.50 20.55 0.40
CA HIS A 234 1.32 19.25 1.03
C HIS A 234 0.02 18.58 0.58
N LEU A 235 -1.10 19.32 0.62
CA LEU A 235 -2.39 18.80 0.14
C LEU A 235 -2.32 18.41 -1.34
N ALA A 236 -1.79 19.29 -2.19
CA ALA A 236 -1.66 19.03 -3.62
C ALA A 236 -0.75 17.83 -3.93
N ALA A 237 0.26 17.57 -3.10
CA ALA A 237 1.11 16.39 -3.22
C ALA A 237 0.35 15.10 -2.89
N ILE A 238 -0.46 15.11 -1.83
CA ILE A 238 -1.30 13.96 -1.45
C ILE A 238 -2.36 13.70 -2.53
N GLU A 239 -3.05 14.73 -3.00
CA GLU A 239 -4.03 14.62 -4.10
C GLU A 239 -3.39 14.02 -5.36
N LYS A 240 -2.22 14.53 -5.75
CA LYS A 240 -1.51 13.97 -6.90
C LYS A 240 -1.13 12.51 -6.70
N ARG A 241 -0.73 12.13 -5.49
CA ARG A 241 -0.43 10.74 -5.14
C ARG A 241 -1.68 9.86 -5.26
N THR A 242 -2.81 10.30 -4.74
CA THR A 242 -4.10 9.61 -4.86
C THR A 242 -4.43 9.33 -6.33
N ASP A 243 -4.38 10.35 -7.18
CA ASP A 243 -4.66 10.21 -8.61
C ASP A 243 -3.70 9.22 -9.28
N ALA A 244 -2.40 9.33 -8.97
CA ALA A 244 -1.38 8.48 -9.56
C ALA A 244 -1.52 7.01 -9.14
N ILE A 245 -1.91 6.72 -7.89
CA ILE A 245 -2.20 5.36 -7.42
C ILE A 245 -3.40 4.80 -8.19
N LEU A 246 -4.51 5.54 -8.26
CA LEU A 246 -5.70 5.08 -8.98
C LEU A 246 -5.40 4.81 -10.46
N GLU A 247 -4.68 5.73 -11.12
CA GLU A 247 -4.26 5.57 -12.50
C GLU A 247 -3.35 4.35 -12.69
N PHE A 248 -2.39 4.13 -11.79
CA PHE A 248 -1.50 2.97 -11.87
C PHE A 248 -2.30 1.67 -11.77
N TYR A 249 -3.13 1.53 -10.75
CA TYR A 249 -3.92 0.31 -10.53
C TYR A 249 -4.90 0.04 -11.67
N ARG A 250 -5.52 1.09 -12.24
CA ARG A 250 -6.47 0.96 -13.36
C ARG A 250 -5.87 0.29 -14.59
N HIS A 251 -4.57 0.48 -14.86
CA HIS A 251 -3.93 -0.03 -16.08
C HIS A 251 -2.94 -1.16 -15.84
N ASN A 252 -2.36 -1.26 -14.64
CA ASN A 252 -1.19 -2.11 -14.42
C ASN A 252 -1.44 -3.26 -13.44
N VAL A 253 -2.54 -3.25 -12.67
CA VAL A 253 -2.80 -4.28 -11.64
C VAL A 253 -4.12 -4.99 -11.94
N ILE A 254 -4.10 -6.32 -11.85
CA ILE A 254 -5.32 -7.12 -11.94
C ILE A 254 -5.97 -7.13 -10.56
N LEU A 255 -6.98 -6.29 -10.40
CA LEU A 255 -7.76 -6.23 -9.18
C LEU A 255 -8.74 -7.40 -9.14
N GLY A 256 -8.53 -8.29 -8.18
CA GLY A 256 -9.48 -9.32 -7.85
C GLY A 256 -9.13 -9.99 -6.53
N PRO A 257 -10.08 -10.74 -5.94
CA PRO A 257 -9.70 -11.90 -5.14
C PRO A 257 -8.71 -12.75 -5.97
N ASP A 258 -7.97 -13.72 -5.46
CA ASP A 258 -7.04 -14.56 -6.25
C ASP A 258 -5.76 -13.83 -6.74
N ASN A 259 -5.87 -12.58 -7.19
CA ASN A 259 -4.76 -11.75 -7.66
C ASN A 259 -4.12 -10.90 -6.56
N LEU A 260 -4.76 -10.80 -5.39
CA LEU A 260 -4.25 -10.16 -4.19
C LEU A 260 -4.01 -11.21 -3.10
N GLN A 261 -2.76 -11.36 -2.67
CA GLN A 261 -2.35 -12.36 -1.67
C GLN A 261 -1.67 -11.69 -0.48
N ILE A 262 -2.19 -11.89 0.73
CA ILE A 262 -1.56 -11.35 1.94
C ILE A 262 -0.43 -12.30 2.35
N ARG A 263 0.82 -11.82 2.25
CA ARG A 263 2.03 -12.58 2.62
C ARG A 263 2.32 -12.52 4.11
N THR A 264 1.95 -11.42 4.74
CA THR A 264 2.19 -11.17 6.16
C THR A 264 1.08 -10.27 6.67
N LEU A 265 0.55 -10.59 7.84
CA LEU A 265 -0.41 -9.76 8.55
C LEU A 265 -0.08 -9.82 10.05
N MET A 266 0.43 -8.72 10.56
CA MET A 266 0.89 -8.55 11.95
C MET A 266 0.38 -7.21 12.48
N PRO A 267 0.38 -7.01 13.81
CA PRO A 267 0.11 -5.70 14.39
C PRO A 267 0.99 -4.62 13.75
N GLY A 268 0.35 -3.64 13.12
CA GLY A 268 1.04 -2.49 12.52
C GLY A 268 1.92 -2.81 11.30
N TYR A 269 1.94 -4.03 10.77
CA TYR A 269 2.71 -4.37 9.57
C TYR A 269 2.06 -5.47 8.74
N ALA A 270 1.94 -5.26 7.44
CA ALA A 270 1.47 -6.26 6.51
C ALA A 270 2.16 -6.14 5.14
N VAL A 271 2.10 -7.22 4.36
CA VAL A 271 2.62 -7.25 2.99
C VAL A 271 1.59 -7.92 2.11
N ILE A 272 1.22 -7.24 1.02
CA ILE A 272 0.38 -7.79 -0.03
C ILE A 272 1.20 -8.00 -1.28
N GLU A 273 1.00 -9.14 -1.92
CA GLU A 273 1.50 -9.43 -3.25
C GLU A 273 0.34 -9.31 -4.26
N GLU A 274 0.58 -8.57 -5.33
CA GLU A 274 -0.42 -8.20 -6.34
C GLU A 274 0.06 -8.63 -7.73
N HIS A 275 -0.85 -9.12 -8.58
CA HIS A 275 -0.52 -9.52 -9.94
C HIS A 275 -0.65 -8.36 -10.93
N LEU A 276 0.32 -8.25 -11.83
CA LEU A 276 0.38 -7.21 -12.85
C LEU A 276 -0.37 -7.62 -14.12
N SER A 277 -1.05 -6.66 -14.76
CA SER A 277 -1.84 -6.87 -15.99
C SER A 277 -0.96 -7.09 -17.23
N HIS A 278 0.25 -6.52 -17.24
CA HIS A 278 1.19 -6.62 -18.35
C HIS A 278 2.44 -7.37 -17.89
N VAL A 279 2.70 -8.53 -18.50
CA VAL A 279 3.89 -9.35 -18.25
C VAL A 279 4.82 -9.20 -19.45
N SER A 280 5.92 -8.48 -19.27
CA SER A 280 7.04 -8.55 -20.21
C SER A 280 7.84 -9.82 -19.95
N VAL A 281 8.35 -10.46 -21.00
CA VAL A 281 9.17 -11.68 -20.88
C VAL A 281 10.36 -11.40 -19.97
N GLY A 282 10.50 -12.17 -18.89
CA GLY A 282 11.60 -12.05 -17.91
C GLY A 282 11.34 -11.10 -16.74
N MET A 283 10.22 -10.37 -16.69
CA MET A 283 9.86 -9.53 -15.54
C MET A 283 8.94 -10.28 -14.56
N PRO A 284 9.05 -10.01 -13.23
CA PRO A 284 8.12 -10.55 -12.26
C PRO A 284 6.69 -10.17 -12.61
N ASN A 285 5.79 -11.16 -12.63
CA ASN A 285 4.36 -10.95 -12.84
C ASN A 285 3.63 -10.44 -11.58
N THR A 286 4.37 -10.23 -10.50
CA THR A 286 3.84 -9.78 -9.21
C THR A 286 4.67 -8.63 -8.65
N ARG A 287 4.01 -7.77 -7.88
CA ARG A 287 4.65 -6.72 -7.08
C ARG A 287 4.24 -6.84 -5.62
N ARG A 288 4.94 -6.16 -4.73
CA ARG A 288 4.62 -6.13 -3.30
C ARG A 288 4.28 -4.71 -2.86
N VAL A 289 3.25 -4.60 -2.03
CA VAL A 289 2.87 -3.38 -1.33
C VAL A 289 3.01 -3.63 0.17
N ASN A 290 3.80 -2.80 0.84
CA ASN A 290 3.95 -2.90 2.29
C ASN A 290 2.97 -1.94 2.95
N PHE A 291 2.28 -2.43 3.99
CA PHE A 291 1.44 -1.61 4.84
C PHE A 291 2.08 -1.55 6.22
N TYR A 292 2.15 -0.36 6.79
CA TYR A 292 2.75 -0.18 8.11
C TYR A 292 2.06 0.93 8.90
N SER A 293 2.09 0.81 10.22
CA SER A 293 1.72 1.89 11.13
C SER A 293 2.94 2.74 11.44
N ALA A 294 2.80 4.06 11.44
CA ALA A 294 3.79 5.01 11.94
C ALA A 294 3.08 6.26 12.44
N ASP A 295 3.51 6.79 13.59
CA ASP A 295 2.97 8.00 14.20
C ASP A 295 1.44 7.99 14.41
N GLY A 296 0.89 6.80 14.70
CA GLY A 296 -0.54 6.62 14.95
C GLY A 296 -1.42 6.56 13.69
N ALA A 297 -0.83 6.56 12.49
CA ALA A 297 -1.51 6.40 11.22
C ALA A 297 -0.99 5.17 10.46
N PHE A 298 -1.84 4.58 9.62
CA PHE A 298 -1.45 3.53 8.70
C PHE A 298 -1.05 4.10 7.34
N HIS A 299 -0.04 3.50 6.72
CA HIS A 299 0.53 3.94 5.46
C HIS A 299 0.63 2.76 4.50
N ALA A 300 0.49 3.04 3.21
CA ALA A 300 0.78 2.11 2.12
C ALA A 300 2.05 2.58 1.39
N GLU A 301 3.08 1.74 1.41
CA GLU A 301 4.33 1.94 0.68
C GLU A 301 4.18 1.43 -0.75
N GLU A 302 3.96 2.35 -1.67
CA GLU A 302 3.77 2.10 -3.08
C GLU A 302 5.10 2.27 -3.83
N THR A 303 5.78 1.16 -4.17
CA THR A 303 7.01 1.19 -4.97
C THR A 303 6.67 1.30 -6.47
N ILE A 304 5.97 2.37 -6.84
CA ILE A 304 5.62 2.69 -8.24
C ILE A 304 6.72 3.57 -8.80
N GLU A 305 7.24 3.24 -9.98
CA GLU A 305 8.29 4.05 -10.61
C GLU A 305 7.75 5.38 -11.15
N ASN A 306 8.45 6.47 -10.84
CA ASN A 306 8.23 7.75 -11.50
C ASN A 306 9.03 7.83 -12.80
N LYS A 307 8.42 8.42 -13.84
CA LYS A 307 9.09 8.69 -15.11
C LYS A 307 9.55 10.13 -15.16
N LEU A 308 10.83 10.36 -15.43
CA LEU A 308 11.38 11.71 -15.59
C LEU A 308 10.67 12.44 -16.74
N VAL A 309 10.07 13.58 -16.43
CA VAL A 309 9.42 14.43 -17.43
C VAL A 309 10.51 15.19 -18.19
N LYS A 310 10.39 15.32 -19.52
CA LYS A 310 11.37 16.01 -20.37
C LYS A 310 11.75 17.42 -19.89
N GLN A 311 10.77 18.17 -19.38
CA GLN A 311 11.00 19.51 -18.84
C GLN A 311 11.94 19.51 -17.62
N ASP A 312 11.99 18.41 -16.87
CA ASP A 312 12.89 18.28 -15.73
C ASP A 312 14.32 17.90 -16.12
N ALA A 313 14.54 17.42 -17.34
CA ALA A 313 15.85 17.19 -17.92
C ALA A 313 16.48 18.47 -18.53
N MET A 314 15.78 19.61 -18.50
CA MET A 314 16.31 20.90 -18.95
C MET A 314 16.73 21.74 -17.74
N ILE A 315 17.94 22.33 -17.78
CA ILE A 315 18.50 23.14 -16.70
C ILE A 315 18.61 24.60 -17.13
N PHE A 316 18.09 25.49 -16.30
CA PHE A 316 18.07 26.93 -16.53
C PHE A 316 18.87 27.66 -15.45
N PHE A 317 19.53 28.76 -15.84
CA PHE A 317 20.15 29.74 -14.97
C PHE A 317 19.48 31.10 -15.22
N ASN A 318 18.82 31.68 -14.20
CA ASN A 318 18.08 32.95 -14.32
C ASN A 318 17.17 33.01 -15.57
N ASP A 319 16.42 31.93 -15.81
CA ASP A 319 15.49 31.76 -16.94
C ASP A 319 16.12 31.56 -18.33
N THR A 320 17.44 31.62 -18.45
CA THR A 320 18.18 31.21 -19.66
C THR A 320 18.42 29.70 -19.63
N LEU A 321 18.08 29.01 -20.72
CA LEU A 321 18.40 27.58 -20.87
C LEU A 321 19.92 27.41 -20.93
N LEU A 322 20.46 26.59 -20.04
CA LEU A 322 21.88 26.33 -19.93
C LEU A 322 22.25 24.96 -20.51
N PHE A 323 21.47 23.92 -20.19
CA PHE A 323 21.67 22.57 -20.70
C PHE A 323 20.32 21.92 -21.01
N ASP A 324 20.17 21.35 -22.20
CA ASP A 324 19.07 20.42 -22.52
C ASP A 324 19.61 18.99 -22.50
N LEU A 325 19.30 18.25 -21.44
CA LEU A 325 19.76 16.88 -21.35
C LEU A 325 18.92 15.94 -22.21
N ASN A 326 17.80 16.36 -22.79
CA ASN A 326 17.00 15.49 -23.66
C ASN A 326 17.66 15.20 -25.02
N GLU A 327 18.73 15.91 -25.35
CA GLU A 327 19.52 15.68 -26.56
C GLU A 327 20.20 14.30 -26.53
N ASP A 328 20.38 13.68 -27.71
CA ASP A 328 21.03 12.37 -27.83
C ASP A 328 22.47 12.41 -27.30
N THR A 329 23.14 13.56 -27.47
CA THR A 329 24.48 13.82 -26.95
C THR A 329 24.51 15.21 -26.31
N PRO A 330 24.14 15.35 -25.03
CA PRO A 330 24.15 16.64 -24.37
C PRO A 330 25.59 17.12 -24.25
N HIS A 331 25.91 18.28 -24.80
CA HIS A 331 27.27 18.83 -24.82
C HIS A 331 27.42 20.05 -23.92
N ILE A 332 28.64 20.22 -23.41
CA ILE A 332 29.10 21.45 -22.79
C ILE A 332 30.22 22.04 -23.63
N ARG A 333 30.07 23.30 -24.05
CA ARG A 333 31.13 24.07 -24.72
C ARG A 333 31.40 25.35 -23.96
N HIS A 334 32.67 25.69 -23.81
CA HIS A 334 33.07 26.93 -23.14
C HIS A 334 32.50 28.18 -23.82
N GLU A 335 32.37 28.19 -25.15
CA GLU A 335 31.79 29.31 -25.92
C GLU A 335 30.32 29.61 -25.55
N ASP A 336 29.55 28.57 -25.19
CA ASP A 336 28.13 28.70 -24.82
C ASP A 336 27.96 29.05 -23.34
N VAL A 337 28.80 28.49 -22.47
CA VAL A 337 28.62 28.55 -21.01
C VAL A 337 29.33 29.75 -20.37
N LEU A 338 30.52 30.13 -20.84
CA LEU A 338 31.29 31.24 -20.26
C LEU A 338 30.55 32.59 -20.32
N PRO A 339 29.82 32.95 -21.39
CA PRO A 339 29.03 34.19 -21.42
C PRO A 339 27.91 34.23 -20.37
N ILE A 340 27.44 33.07 -19.91
CA ILE A 340 26.30 32.94 -18.99
C ILE A 340 26.76 32.81 -17.54
N LEU A 341 27.70 31.89 -17.27
CA LEU A 341 28.16 31.56 -15.92
C LEU A 341 29.48 32.23 -15.54
N GLY A 342 30.19 32.85 -16.49
CA GLY A 342 31.54 33.35 -16.31
C GLY A 342 32.59 32.24 -16.26
N VAL A 343 33.80 32.58 -15.82
CA VAL A 343 34.92 31.64 -15.70
C VAL A 343 34.69 30.68 -14.52
N PRO A 344 34.88 29.36 -14.69
CA PRO A 344 34.75 28.41 -13.60
C PRO A 344 35.77 28.68 -12.49
N ILE A 345 35.38 28.48 -11.23
CA ILE A 345 36.26 28.57 -10.06
C ILE A 345 37.36 27.50 -10.16
N ARG A 346 37.00 26.32 -10.66
CA ARG A 346 37.90 25.20 -10.89
C ARG A 346 37.54 24.49 -12.18
N LEU A 347 38.57 24.19 -12.97
CA LEU A 347 38.51 23.27 -14.09
C LEU A 347 39.56 22.18 -13.83
N GLU A 348 39.11 20.96 -13.59
CA GLU A 348 39.96 19.86 -13.14
C GLU A 348 39.79 18.61 -14.00
N ALA A 349 40.89 17.87 -14.15
CA ALA A 349 40.86 16.55 -14.76
C ALA A 349 40.16 15.56 -13.82
N ILE A 350 39.38 14.65 -14.38
CA ILE A 350 38.91 13.45 -13.68
C ILE A 350 39.71 12.28 -14.24
N GLU A 351 40.46 11.60 -13.38
CA GLU A 351 41.17 10.37 -13.73
C GLU A 351 40.20 9.20 -13.63
N ASP A 352 40.10 8.39 -14.69
CA ASP A 352 39.39 7.11 -14.62
C ASP A 352 40.19 6.07 -13.81
N GLU A 353 39.59 4.89 -13.56
CA GLU A 353 40.25 3.80 -12.81
C GLU A 353 41.56 3.30 -13.46
N ASN A 354 41.79 3.63 -14.73
CA ASN A 354 42.99 3.29 -15.50
C ASN A 354 43.98 4.47 -15.61
N GLY A 355 43.70 5.61 -14.97
CA GLY A 355 44.52 6.82 -15.01
C GLY A 355 44.40 7.62 -16.31
N ILE A 356 43.43 7.33 -17.18
CA ILE A 356 43.19 8.05 -18.43
C ILE A 356 42.36 9.31 -18.13
N LYS A 357 42.92 10.47 -18.50
CA LYS A 357 42.27 11.79 -18.36
C LYS A 357 41.41 12.12 -19.58
N SER A 358 40.33 11.36 -19.76
CA SER A 358 39.34 11.63 -20.83
C SER A 358 38.18 12.51 -20.36
N SER A 359 38.11 12.79 -19.05
CA SER A 359 37.00 13.50 -18.43
C SER A 359 37.49 14.71 -17.64
N PHE A 360 36.63 15.73 -17.54
CA PHE A 360 36.90 16.93 -16.77
C PHE A 360 35.69 17.34 -15.93
N ARG A 361 35.95 18.11 -14.88
CA ARG A 361 34.93 18.77 -14.06
C ARG A 361 35.12 20.28 -14.12
N ALA A 362 34.08 21.00 -14.52
CA ALA A 362 34.00 22.45 -14.43
C ALA A 362 33.07 22.85 -13.27
N ILE A 363 33.53 23.74 -12.40
CA ILE A 363 32.82 24.13 -11.16
C ILE A 363 32.60 25.64 -11.12
N TRP A 364 31.34 26.04 -10.96
CA TRP A 364 30.90 27.42 -10.69
C TRP A 364 30.19 27.50 -9.34
N PRO A 365 29.89 28.70 -8.81
CA PRO A 365 29.06 28.83 -7.62
C PRO A 365 27.71 28.11 -7.81
N GLY A 366 27.48 27.06 -7.04
CA GLY A 366 26.19 26.35 -7.01
C GLY A 366 25.93 25.38 -8.17
N ILE A 367 26.86 25.19 -9.12
CA ILE A 367 26.76 24.18 -10.18
C ILE A 367 28.13 23.54 -10.50
N SER A 368 28.14 22.22 -10.72
CA SER A 368 29.29 21.51 -11.28
C SER A 368 28.87 20.60 -12.41
N VAL A 369 29.67 20.56 -13.48
CA VAL A 369 29.43 19.74 -14.67
C VAL A 369 30.63 18.81 -14.88
N GLU A 370 30.37 17.52 -15.02
CA GLU A 370 31.35 16.51 -15.41
C GLU A 370 31.05 16.07 -16.85
N ALA A 371 32.08 16.05 -17.68
CA ALA A 371 31.95 15.71 -19.09
C ALA A 371 33.17 14.93 -19.61
N VAL A 372 32.96 14.11 -20.64
CA VAL A 372 34.01 13.42 -21.38
C VAL A 372 34.36 14.25 -22.61
N GLY A 373 35.63 14.62 -22.75
CA GLY A 373 36.07 15.41 -23.89
C GLY A 373 37.42 16.08 -23.66
N SER A 374 37.59 17.21 -24.34
CA SER A 374 38.82 18.01 -24.32
C SER A 374 38.71 19.15 -23.31
N TYR A 375 39.81 19.43 -22.61
CA TYR A 375 39.91 20.58 -21.72
C TYR A 375 41.36 21.10 -21.68
N ASP A 376 41.52 22.41 -21.56
CA ASP A 376 42.77 23.09 -21.31
C ASP A 376 42.57 24.14 -20.20
N PRO A 377 43.09 23.88 -18.98
CA PRO A 377 43.00 24.81 -17.85
C PRO A 377 43.70 26.15 -18.10
N HIS A 378 44.70 26.21 -18.99
CA HIS A 378 45.46 27.44 -19.23
C HIS A 378 44.69 28.44 -20.09
N SER A 379 44.02 27.96 -21.14
CA SER A 379 43.15 28.78 -21.99
C SER A 379 41.70 28.85 -21.50
N VAL A 380 41.34 28.06 -20.48
CA VAL A 380 39.95 27.87 -20.00
C VAL A 380 39.04 27.41 -21.14
N SER A 381 39.58 26.57 -22.01
CA SER A 381 38.86 25.95 -23.12
C SER A 381 38.40 24.56 -22.72
N PHE A 382 37.14 24.23 -23.01
CA PHE A 382 36.60 22.89 -22.81
C PHE A 382 35.45 22.62 -23.77
N ASP A 383 35.35 21.36 -24.19
CA ASP A 383 34.27 20.81 -25.01
C ASP A 383 34.14 19.31 -24.69
N GLY A 384 32.93 18.87 -24.35
CA GLY A 384 32.68 17.45 -24.10
C GLY A 384 31.20 17.09 -23.94
N ILE A 385 30.95 15.78 -23.90
CA ILE A 385 29.63 15.20 -23.66
C ILE A 385 29.39 15.14 -22.16
N ILE A 386 28.29 15.74 -21.72
CA ILE A 386 27.89 15.82 -20.31
C ILE A 386 27.52 14.43 -19.79
N GLN A 387 28.17 14.03 -18.70
CA GLN A 387 27.83 12.83 -17.94
C GLN A 387 27.05 13.16 -16.68
N ARG A 388 27.39 14.28 -16.04
CA ARG A 388 26.78 14.65 -14.75
C ARG A 388 26.66 16.15 -14.61
N ILE A 389 25.52 16.59 -14.06
CA ILE A 389 25.33 17.97 -13.61
C ILE A 389 24.84 17.95 -12.17
N GLN A 390 25.41 18.80 -11.32
CA GLN A 390 24.96 18.97 -9.95
C GLN A 390 24.64 20.43 -9.68
N CYS A 391 23.44 20.73 -9.18
CA CYS A 391 22.98 22.06 -8.86
C CYS A 391 22.58 22.15 -7.39
N SER A 392 23.12 23.13 -6.64
CA SER A 392 22.84 23.32 -5.21
C SER A 392 22.28 24.70 -4.86
N TYR A 393 22.30 25.67 -5.79
CA TYR A 393 21.74 27.01 -5.56
C TYR A 393 20.40 27.20 -6.28
N SER A 394 19.52 28.01 -5.69
CA SER A 394 18.14 28.24 -6.17
C SER A 394 18.03 29.05 -7.47
N VAL A 395 19.16 29.64 -7.94
CA VAL A 395 19.26 30.28 -9.26
C VAL A 395 19.25 29.27 -10.40
N PHE A 396 19.61 28.01 -10.11
CA PHE A 396 19.49 26.90 -11.03
C PHE A 396 18.15 26.20 -10.82
N ARG A 397 17.42 25.99 -11.92
CA ARG A 397 16.12 25.34 -11.88
C ARG A 397 15.89 24.47 -13.09
N THR A 398 15.01 23.49 -12.96
CA THR A 398 14.55 22.72 -14.11
C THR A 398 13.57 23.52 -14.95
N GLY A 399 13.26 23.05 -16.16
CA GLY A 399 12.21 23.61 -17.02
C GLY A 399 10.83 23.59 -16.35
N SER A 400 10.57 22.58 -15.50
CA SER A 400 9.34 22.52 -14.72
C SER A 400 9.36 23.46 -13.49
N ARG A 401 10.50 24.11 -13.21
CA ARG A 401 10.77 25.00 -12.06
C ARG A 401 11.09 24.30 -10.73
N LEU A 402 11.50 23.03 -10.74
CA LEU A 402 12.12 22.42 -9.56
C LEU A 402 13.50 23.05 -9.33
N LYS A 403 13.83 23.35 -8.08
CA LYS A 403 15.12 23.96 -7.72
C LYS A 403 15.53 23.64 -6.29
N PRO A 404 16.82 23.76 -5.94
CA PRO A 404 17.25 23.82 -4.56
C PRO A 404 16.48 24.91 -3.78
N GLY A 405 16.06 24.58 -2.56
CA GLY A 405 15.20 25.38 -1.69
C GLY A 405 13.70 25.12 -1.84
N CYS A 406 13.23 24.40 -2.87
CA CYS A 406 11.84 23.95 -2.93
C CYS A 406 11.53 22.97 -1.80
N SER A 407 10.29 22.96 -1.30
CA SER A 407 9.86 21.96 -0.33
C SER A 407 9.77 20.57 -0.97
N VAL A 408 9.91 19.53 -0.15
CA VAL A 408 9.69 18.14 -0.59
C VAL A 408 8.27 17.94 -1.14
N ASP A 409 7.28 18.67 -0.62
CA ASP A 409 5.91 18.59 -1.11
C ASP A 409 5.79 19.07 -2.57
N GLU A 410 6.55 20.09 -2.99
CA GLU A 410 6.58 20.52 -4.39
C GLU A 410 7.17 19.45 -5.32
N LEU A 411 8.12 18.66 -4.81
CA LEU A 411 8.68 17.51 -5.52
C LEU A 411 7.64 16.39 -5.63
N LEU A 412 7.02 16.01 -4.51
CA LEU A 412 6.04 14.92 -4.45
C LEU A 412 4.77 15.24 -5.26
N ARG A 413 4.40 16.52 -5.39
CA ARG A 413 3.35 16.96 -6.33
C ARG A 413 3.68 16.66 -7.80
N ARG A 414 4.94 16.46 -8.16
CA ARG A 414 5.36 16.10 -9.53
C ARG A 414 5.68 14.62 -9.65
N TYR A 415 6.34 14.08 -8.64
CA TYR A 415 6.82 12.71 -8.57
C TYR A 415 6.31 12.05 -7.28
N PRO A 416 5.04 11.58 -7.25
CA PRO A 416 4.35 11.20 -6.01
C PRO A 416 4.96 10.02 -5.26
N PHE A 417 5.76 9.21 -5.96
CA PHE A 417 6.44 8.03 -5.41
C PHE A 417 7.96 8.25 -5.23
N ALA A 418 8.43 9.51 -5.27
CA ALA A 418 9.87 9.76 -5.26
C ALA A 418 10.52 9.27 -3.96
N GLN A 419 9.81 9.39 -2.84
CA GLN A 419 10.31 8.98 -1.53
C GLN A 419 10.59 7.48 -1.46
N GLU A 420 9.67 6.63 -1.92
CA GLU A 420 9.80 5.17 -1.92
C GLU A 420 10.93 4.69 -2.84
N ASN A 421 11.23 5.47 -3.88
CA ASN A 421 12.29 5.19 -4.84
C ASN A 421 13.62 5.88 -4.50
N GLY A 422 13.79 6.33 -3.24
CA GLY A 422 15.04 6.95 -2.77
C GLY A 422 15.36 8.28 -3.46
N TYR A 423 14.34 9.00 -3.92
CA TYR A 423 14.43 10.26 -4.64
C TYR A 423 15.25 10.20 -5.94
N ARG A 424 15.21 9.04 -6.62
CA ARG A 424 15.81 8.82 -7.94
C ARG A 424 14.71 8.61 -8.97
N ILE A 425 14.73 9.43 -10.02
CA ILE A 425 13.71 9.43 -11.08
C ILE A 425 14.42 9.22 -12.42
N ALA A 426 14.12 8.11 -13.09
CA ALA A 426 14.77 7.75 -14.34
C ALA A 426 13.91 8.08 -15.57
N SER A 427 14.53 8.33 -16.72
CA SER A 427 13.86 8.38 -18.02
C SER A 427 13.49 6.98 -18.50
N ALA A 428 12.51 6.90 -19.40
CA ALA A 428 12.01 5.64 -19.97
C ALA A 428 12.65 5.29 -21.35
N GLN A 429 13.79 5.89 -21.70
CA GLN A 429 14.42 5.72 -23.02
C GLN A 429 15.29 4.47 -23.08
N THR A 430 15.38 3.84 -24.26
CA THR A 430 16.03 2.53 -24.49
C THR A 430 17.55 2.61 -24.61
N ASP A 431 18.09 3.72 -25.10
CA ASP A 431 19.51 3.81 -25.51
C ASP A 431 20.35 4.67 -24.54
N VAL A 432 19.69 5.58 -23.83
CA VAL A 432 20.28 6.51 -22.87
C VAL A 432 19.42 6.53 -21.62
N ARG A 433 20.03 6.25 -20.46
CA ARG A 433 19.36 6.38 -19.17
C ARG A 433 19.72 7.70 -18.54
N GLN A 434 18.71 8.54 -18.35
CA GLN A 434 18.84 9.78 -17.60
C GLN A 434 18.25 9.60 -16.22
N THR A 435 18.97 10.00 -15.19
CA THR A 435 18.48 9.92 -13.81
C THR A 435 18.61 11.27 -13.14
N LEU A 436 17.49 11.79 -12.64
CA LEU A 436 17.47 12.88 -11.67
C LEU A 436 17.49 12.27 -10.26
N ALA A 437 18.58 12.49 -9.52
CA ALA A 437 18.67 12.18 -8.10
C ALA A 437 18.56 13.48 -7.28
N ILE A 438 17.76 13.45 -6.23
CA ILE A 438 17.44 14.63 -5.43
C ILE A 438 17.83 14.40 -3.99
N GLN A 439 18.59 15.34 -3.43
CA GLN A 439 18.94 15.34 -2.01
C GLN A 439 17.97 16.23 -1.25
N ILE A 440 17.40 15.69 -0.16
CA ILE A 440 16.47 16.39 0.72
C ILE A 440 17.13 16.60 2.08
N GLU A 441 17.13 17.83 2.57
CA GLU A 441 17.61 18.22 3.89
C GLU A 441 16.54 19.05 4.59
N ALA A 442 16.20 18.67 5.83
CA ALA A 442 15.19 19.35 6.65
C ALA A 442 13.84 19.60 5.92
N GLY A 443 13.46 18.71 4.99
CA GLY A 443 12.21 18.83 4.22
C GLY A 443 12.29 19.71 2.97
N PHE A 444 13.49 20.16 2.58
CA PHE A 444 13.73 20.96 1.37
C PHE A 444 14.75 20.30 0.46
N ILE A 445 14.66 20.58 -0.84
CA ILE A 445 15.66 20.15 -1.82
C ILE A 445 16.96 20.90 -1.55
N SER A 446 18.03 20.21 -1.18
CA SER A 446 19.36 20.82 -1.06
C SER A 446 20.15 20.72 -2.36
N GLN A 447 19.93 19.67 -3.16
CA GLN A 447 20.68 19.44 -4.39
C GLN A 447 19.89 18.65 -5.42
N LEU A 448 20.06 19.01 -6.70
CA LEU A 448 19.64 18.23 -7.86
C LEU A 448 20.88 17.68 -8.55
N SER A 449 20.93 16.37 -8.80
CA SER A 449 22.00 15.71 -9.55
C SER A 449 21.42 14.97 -10.74
N PHE A 450 21.89 15.33 -11.93
CA PHE A 450 21.53 14.68 -13.18
C PHE A 450 22.65 13.76 -13.61
N PHE A 451 22.30 12.54 -14.00
CA PHE A 451 23.21 11.55 -14.54
C PHE A 451 22.74 11.19 -15.95
N HIS A 452 23.67 11.20 -16.89
CA HIS A 452 23.47 10.75 -18.25
C HIS A 452 24.37 9.53 -18.48
N GLU A 453 23.75 8.36 -18.54
CA GLU A 453 24.43 7.08 -18.74
C GLU A 453 24.10 6.55 -20.14
N ALA A 454 25.11 6.42 -20.99
CA ALA A 454 24.97 5.66 -22.23
C ALA A 454 24.81 4.18 -21.86
N LEU A 455 23.69 3.57 -22.24
CA LEU A 455 23.49 2.14 -22.04
C LEU A 455 24.35 1.43 -23.10
N ARG A 456 25.39 0.71 -22.66
CA ARG A 456 26.18 -0.11 -23.60
C ARG A 456 25.26 -1.18 -24.20
N PRO A 457 25.28 -1.39 -25.53
CA PRO A 457 24.51 -2.44 -26.17
C PRO A 457 24.96 -3.84 -25.73
#